data_AF-A0A226WPM6-F1
#
_entry.id   AF-A0A226WPM6-F1
#
_cell.length_a   1.000
_cell.length_b   1.000
_cell.length_c   1.000
_cell.angle_alpha   90.00
_cell.angle_beta   90.00
_cell.angle_gamma   90.00
#
_symmetry.space_group_name_H-M   'P 1'
#
loop_
_entity.id
_entity.type
_entity.pdbx_description
1 polymer ?
#
loop_
_entity_poly.entity_id
_entity_poly.type
_entity_poly.pdbx_seq_one_letter_code
_entity_poly.pdbx_strand_id
1 'polypeptide(L)'
;MTPERFRRLTEAYGAMPEHWPAAERAEAKALLAQRDPVVLAALADARSLDLVLSGHSVAAPESDLVRRILACAPLAPARQEPAWKRPHWWLSGAGLVGVGVAGIAAGVLAISLTGSIYITPANPPSLFDQTGESTVFSSATADWSDQ
;
A
#
# COMPACT_ATOMS: atom_id res chain seq x y z
N MET A 1 -22.68 -1.04 7.34
CA MET A 1 -23.38 0.18 7.79
C MET A 1 -24.00 0.98 6.65
N THR A 2 -24.97 1.84 6.95
CA THR A 2 -25.55 2.80 5.98
C THR A 2 -24.70 4.07 5.86
N PRO A 3 -24.77 4.82 4.75
CA PRO A 3 -24.06 6.10 4.58
C PRO A 3 -24.41 7.13 5.67
N GLU A 4 -25.65 7.17 6.15
CA GLU A 4 -26.09 8.08 7.21
C GLU A 4 -25.43 7.74 8.56
N ARG A 5 -25.27 6.44 8.84
CA ARG A 5 -24.54 5.99 10.04
C ARG A 5 -23.07 6.35 9.95
N PHE A 6 -22.46 6.17 8.78
CA PHE A 6 -21.08 6.57 8.53
C PHE A 6 -20.88 8.08 8.75
N ARG A 7 -21.79 8.92 8.24
CA ARG A 7 -21.72 10.37 8.43
C ARG A 7 -21.74 10.76 9.91
N ARG A 8 -22.65 10.17 10.69
CA ARG A 8 -22.68 10.40 12.15
C ARG A 8 -21.43 9.91 12.86
N LEU A 9 -20.84 8.80 12.39
CA LEU A 9 -19.59 8.27 12.92
C LEU A 9 -18.45 9.27 12.71
N THR A 10 -18.30 9.81 11.50
CA THR A 10 -17.25 10.80 11.18
C THR A 10 -17.50 12.15 11.85
N GLU A 11 -18.76 12.58 12.00
CA GLU A 11 -19.12 13.79 12.77
C GLU A 11 -18.75 13.67 14.25
N ALA A 12 -18.92 12.49 14.86
CA ALA A 12 -18.68 12.28 16.28
C ALA A 12 -17.22 11.97 16.65
N TYR A 13 -16.50 11.25 15.79
CA TYR A 13 -15.15 10.75 16.08
C TYR A 13 -14.04 11.31 15.17
N GLY A 14 -14.40 12.14 14.19
CA GLY A 14 -13.48 12.71 13.22
C GLY A 14 -13.09 11.74 12.08
N ALA A 15 -12.12 12.17 11.27
CA ALA A 15 -11.73 11.46 10.06
C ALA A 15 -10.76 10.28 10.29
N MET A 16 -10.26 10.10 11.51
CA MET A 16 -9.23 9.12 11.86
C MET A 16 -9.84 7.77 12.30
N PRO A 17 -9.67 6.68 11.52
CA PRO A 17 -10.30 5.39 11.80
C PRO A 17 -9.89 4.75 13.13
N GLU A 18 -8.72 5.11 13.66
CA GLU A 18 -8.22 4.70 14.97
C GLU A 18 -9.09 5.15 16.13
N HIS A 19 -9.78 6.29 16.00
CA HIS A 19 -10.66 6.84 17.04
C HIS A 19 -12.07 6.25 17.01
N TRP A 20 -12.43 5.57 15.92
CA TRP A 20 -13.77 4.99 15.80
C TRP A 20 -13.97 3.81 16.77
N PRO A 21 -15.20 3.60 17.28
CA PRO A 21 -15.56 2.44 18.08
C PRO A 21 -15.18 1.13 17.41
N ALA A 22 -14.60 0.20 18.19
CA ALA A 22 -14.10 -1.07 17.68
C ALA A 22 -15.18 -1.90 16.96
N ALA A 23 -16.43 -1.84 17.44
CA ALA A 23 -17.57 -2.54 16.86
C ALA A 23 -17.91 -2.07 15.43
N GLU A 24 -17.70 -0.79 15.12
CA GLU A 24 -18.12 -0.19 13.85
C GLU A 24 -16.96 0.04 12.89
N ARG A 25 -15.70 0.00 13.37
CA ARG A 25 -14.50 0.30 12.59
C ARG A 25 -14.31 -0.61 11.38
N ALA A 26 -14.58 -1.90 11.52
CA ALA A 26 -14.43 -2.86 10.42
C ALA A 26 -15.42 -2.58 9.28
N GLU A 27 -16.69 -2.36 9.63
CA GLU A 27 -17.73 -1.99 8.67
C GLU A 27 -17.45 -0.64 8.01
N ALA A 28 -16.92 0.34 8.77
CA ALA A 28 -16.65 1.69 8.26
C ALA A 28 -15.56 1.64 7.17
N LYS A 29 -14.51 0.85 7.41
CA LYS A 29 -13.44 0.61 6.45
C LYS A 29 -13.94 -0.13 5.22
N ALA A 30 -14.83 -1.11 5.39
CA ALA A 30 -15.46 -1.80 4.26
C ALA A 30 -16.32 -0.87 3.40
N LEU A 31 -17.03 0.08 4.02
CA LEU A 31 -17.78 1.12 3.30
C LEU A 31 -16.84 2.07 2.55
N LEU A 32 -15.76 2.51 3.19
CA LEU A 32 -14.74 3.35 2.53
C LEU A 32 -14.07 2.68 1.34
N ALA A 33 -13.87 1.37 1.40
CA ALA A 33 -13.29 0.59 0.30
C ALA A 33 -14.16 0.60 -0.96
N GLN A 34 -15.48 0.82 -0.83
CA GLN A 34 -16.42 0.92 -1.95
C GLN A 34 -16.28 2.24 -2.72
N ARG A 35 -15.55 3.22 -2.18
CA ARG A 35 -15.26 4.52 -2.83
C ARG A 35 -16.53 5.29 -3.25
N ASP A 36 -17.62 5.13 -2.51
CA ASP A 36 -18.84 5.91 -2.72
C ASP A 36 -18.54 7.42 -2.54
N PRO A 37 -18.88 8.28 -3.52
CA PRO A 37 -18.63 9.72 -3.43
C PRO A 37 -19.27 10.38 -2.21
N VAL A 38 -20.44 9.94 -1.75
CA VAL A 38 -21.12 10.53 -0.58
C VAL A 38 -20.33 10.23 0.70
N VAL A 39 -19.82 9.01 0.82
CA VAL A 39 -19.01 8.57 1.96
C VAL A 39 -17.66 9.29 1.98
N LEU A 40 -17.03 9.45 0.81
CA LEU A 40 -15.78 10.17 0.67
C LEU A 40 -15.94 11.67 0.96
N ALA A 41 -17.06 12.28 0.56
CA ALA A 41 -17.38 13.67 0.88
C ALA A 41 -17.53 13.87 2.40
N ALA A 42 -18.31 13.01 3.07
CA ALA A 42 -18.46 13.06 4.52
C ALA A 42 -17.12 12.93 5.27
N LEU A 43 -16.22 12.05 4.79
CA LEU A 43 -14.88 11.91 5.35
C LEU A 43 -14.01 13.14 5.09
N ALA A 44 -14.10 13.74 3.91
CA ALA A 44 -13.35 14.94 3.54
C ALA A 44 -13.78 16.15 4.39
N ASP A 45 -15.09 16.30 4.64
CA ASP A 45 -15.63 17.35 5.50
C ASP A 45 -15.08 17.22 6.93
N ALA A 46 -15.16 16.02 7.52
CA ALA A 46 -14.58 15.76 8.84
C ALA A 46 -13.07 16.04 8.87
N ARG A 47 -12.33 15.64 7.82
CA ARG A 47 -10.88 15.87 7.72
C ARG A 47 -10.55 17.36 7.63
N SER A 48 -11.37 18.15 6.94
CA SER A 48 -11.17 19.59 6.84
C SER A 48 -11.27 20.27 8.22
N LEU A 49 -12.22 19.84 9.03
CA LEU A 49 -12.38 20.32 10.41
C LEU A 49 -11.18 19.91 11.28
N ASP A 50 -10.77 18.63 11.20
CA ASP A 50 -9.60 18.13 11.93
C ASP A 50 -8.32 18.90 11.57
N LEU A 51 -8.16 19.29 10.31
CA LEU A 51 -7.04 20.12 9.86
C LEU A 51 -7.07 21.53 10.46
N VAL A 52 -8.25 22.17 10.52
CA VAL A 52 -8.41 23.48 11.17
C VAL A 52 -8.09 23.38 12.67
N LEU A 53 -8.59 22.36 13.34
CA LEU A 53 -8.40 22.17 14.78
C LEU A 53 -6.94 21.81 15.13
N SER A 54 -6.28 20.98 14.32
CA SER A 54 -4.87 20.61 14.51
C SER A 54 -3.90 21.78 14.34
N GLY A 55 -4.33 22.86 13.67
CA GLY A 55 -3.55 24.10 13.59
C GLY A 55 -3.50 24.90 14.88
N HIS A 56 -4.31 24.56 15.89
CA HIS A 56 -4.30 25.24 17.17
C HIS A 56 -3.09 24.82 18.02
N SER A 57 -2.15 25.75 18.22
CA SER A 57 -1.00 25.58 19.10
C SER A 57 -1.30 26.17 20.47
N VAL A 58 -0.97 25.41 21.53
CA VAL A 58 -1.04 25.85 22.92
C VAL A 58 0.37 26.17 23.40
N ALA A 59 0.51 27.23 24.22
CA ALA A 59 1.80 27.59 24.82
C ALA A 59 2.38 26.42 25.64
N ALA A 60 3.71 26.31 25.65
CA ALA A 60 4.38 25.27 26.43
C ALA A 60 4.01 25.41 27.93
N PRO A 61 3.72 24.30 28.62
CA PRO A 61 3.39 24.33 30.04
C PRO A 61 4.60 24.77 30.89
N GLU A 62 4.32 25.42 32.01
CA GLU A 62 5.33 25.79 33.00
C GLU A 62 6.11 24.57 33.50
N SER A 63 7.42 24.74 33.69
CA SER A 63 8.32 23.64 34.09
C SER A 63 7.94 23.00 35.43
N ASP A 64 7.33 23.75 36.35
CA ASP A 64 6.82 23.24 37.62
C ASP A 64 5.66 22.26 37.43
N LEU A 65 4.72 22.57 36.53
CA LEU A 65 3.59 21.69 36.23
C LEU A 65 4.08 20.35 35.67
N VAL A 66 5.04 20.40 34.75
CA VAL A 66 5.66 19.19 34.18
C VAL A 66 6.29 18.34 35.28
N ARG A 67 7.04 18.96 36.21
CA ARG A 67 7.66 18.25 37.34
C ARG A 67 6.63 17.60 38.25
N ARG A 68 5.54 18.29 38.56
CA ARG A 68 4.44 17.76 39.39
C ARG A 68 3.73 16.59 38.73
N ILE A 69 3.47 16.67 37.42
CA ILE A 69 2.89 15.55 36.65
C ILE A 69 3.81 14.34 36.69
N LEU A 70 5.13 14.53 36.48
CA LEU A 70 6.11 13.45 36.55
C LEU A 70 6.22 12.84 37.95
N ALA A 71 6.11 13.64 39.01
CA ALA A 71 6.12 13.16 40.38
C ALA A 71 4.85 12.39 40.77
N CYS A 72 3.70 12.74 40.18
CA CYS A 72 2.42 12.07 40.39
C CYS A 72 2.18 10.90 39.44
N ALA A 73 2.97 10.75 38.38
CA ALA A 73 2.84 9.65 37.45
C ALA A 73 3.09 8.34 38.22
N PRO A 74 2.15 7.37 38.19
CA PRO A 74 2.41 6.07 38.78
C PRO A 74 3.67 5.52 38.12
N LEU A 75 4.68 5.21 38.93
CA LEU A 75 5.92 4.59 38.48
C LEU A 75 5.50 3.29 37.79
N ALA A 76 5.46 3.30 36.45
CA ALA A 76 5.31 2.07 35.70
C ALA A 76 6.40 1.14 36.23
N PRO A 77 6.09 -0.14 36.55
CA PRO A 77 7.10 -1.05 37.05
C PRO A 77 8.26 -0.96 36.08
N ALA A 78 9.44 -0.60 36.61
CA ALA A 78 10.66 -0.44 35.83
C ALA A 78 10.68 -1.58 34.83
N ARG A 79 10.53 -1.24 33.55
CA ARG A 79 10.58 -2.22 32.46
C ARG A 79 11.82 -3.00 32.77
N GLN A 80 11.66 -4.30 33.07
CA GLN A 80 12.79 -5.17 33.27
C GLN A 80 13.53 -5.12 31.94
N GLU A 81 14.57 -4.29 31.88
CA GLU A 81 15.50 -4.27 30.76
C GLU A 81 15.89 -5.73 30.56
N PRO A 82 15.55 -6.35 29.42
CA PRO A 82 15.97 -7.72 29.20
C PRO A 82 17.50 -7.68 29.26
N ALA A 83 18.06 -8.35 30.25
CA ALA A 83 19.50 -8.50 30.48
C ALA A 83 20.15 -9.37 29.38
N TRP A 84 19.70 -9.23 28.14
CA TRP A 84 20.32 -9.80 26.98
C TRP A 84 21.55 -8.97 26.69
N LYS A 85 22.67 -9.39 27.26
CA LYS A 85 24.00 -9.02 26.82
C LYS A 85 24.08 -9.31 25.32
N ARG A 86 23.77 -8.32 24.49
CA ARG A 86 24.01 -8.42 23.05
C ARG A 86 25.52 -8.47 22.88
N PRO A 87 26.11 -9.57 22.40
CA PRO A 87 27.55 -9.62 22.21
C PRO A 87 27.90 -8.61 21.13
N HIS A 88 28.70 -7.61 21.52
CA HIS A 88 29.18 -6.50 20.70
C HIS A 88 30.00 -6.96 19.47
N TRP A 89 30.24 -8.27 19.30
CA TRP A 89 30.92 -8.88 18.16
C TRP A 89 30.11 -8.79 16.86
N TRP A 90 28.77 -8.68 16.89
CA TRP A 90 27.99 -8.64 15.65
C TRP A 90 28.16 -7.33 14.84
N LEU A 91 28.83 -6.31 15.40
CA LEU A 91 29.16 -5.05 14.72
C LEU A 91 30.58 -5.02 14.15
N SER A 92 31.35 -6.11 14.22
CA SER A 92 32.60 -6.20 13.47
C SER A 92 32.28 -6.37 11.98
N GLY A 93 32.45 -5.30 11.21
CA GLY A 93 32.17 -5.19 9.76
C GLY A 93 32.91 -6.16 8.83
N ALA A 94 33.45 -7.27 9.34
CA ALA A 94 34.03 -8.36 8.57
C ALA A 94 32.99 -9.41 8.12
N GLY A 95 31.78 -9.43 8.71
CA GLY A 95 30.74 -10.42 8.37
C GLY A 95 30.01 -10.18 7.04
N LEU A 96 30.09 -8.98 6.45
CA LEU A 96 29.29 -8.61 5.29
C LEU A 96 29.94 -8.94 3.93
N VAL A 97 31.23 -9.34 3.90
CA VAL A 97 31.94 -9.64 2.65
C VAL A 97 31.65 -11.06 2.14
N GLY A 98 31.26 -12.01 3.01
CA GLY A 98 31.05 -13.40 2.63
C GLY A 98 29.69 -13.73 1.98
N VAL A 99 28.65 -12.93 2.21
CA VAL A 99 27.28 -13.26 1.75
C VAL A 99 27.02 -12.81 0.31
N GLY A 100 27.83 -11.88 -0.23
CA GLY A 100 27.63 -11.32 -1.58
C GLY A 100 27.92 -12.30 -2.73
N VAL A 101 28.91 -13.17 -2.60
CA VAL A 101 29.36 -14.02 -3.73
C VAL A 101 28.44 -15.25 -3.93
N ALA A 102 27.87 -15.80 -2.84
CA ALA A 102 26.95 -16.93 -2.94
C ALA A 102 25.58 -16.55 -3.54
N GLY A 103 25.12 -15.31 -3.35
CA GLY A 103 23.87 -14.81 -3.92
C GLY A 103 23.91 -14.65 -5.45
N ILE A 104 25.05 -14.26 -6.02
CA ILE A 104 25.21 -14.06 -7.47
C ILE A 104 25.19 -15.41 -8.22
N ALA A 105 25.84 -16.44 -7.68
CA ALA A 105 25.86 -17.76 -8.32
C ALA A 105 24.46 -18.41 -8.39
N ALA A 106 23.63 -18.25 -7.34
CA ALA A 106 22.26 -18.74 -7.32
C ALA A 106 21.34 -17.97 -8.29
N GLY A 107 21.51 -16.65 -8.41
CA GLY A 107 20.75 -15.81 -9.34
C GLY A 107 21.04 -16.12 -10.82
N VAL A 108 22.30 -16.35 -11.18
CA VAL A 108 22.70 -16.69 -12.56
C VAL A 108 22.15 -18.05 -13.00
N LEU A 109 22.09 -19.05 -12.12
CA LEU A 109 21.49 -20.36 -12.43
C LEU A 109 19.96 -20.29 -12.62
N ALA A 110 19.25 -19.48 -11.83
CA ALA A 110 17.80 -19.30 -11.96
C ALA A 110 17.40 -18.59 -13.26
N ILE A 111 18.19 -17.60 -13.70
CA ILE A 111 17.98 -16.91 -14.97
C ILE A 111 18.28 -17.83 -16.15
N SER A 112 19.28 -18.71 -16.05
CA SER A 112 19.63 -19.65 -17.13
C SER A 112 18.56 -20.74 -17.35
N LEU A 113 17.97 -21.27 -16.26
CA LEU A 113 16.87 -22.24 -16.37
C LEU A 113 15.55 -21.61 -16.85
N THR A 114 15.31 -20.33 -16.55
CA THR A 114 14.07 -19.64 -16.92
C THR A 114 14.15 -18.99 -18.30
N GLY A 115 15.32 -18.52 -18.72
CA GLY A 115 15.56 -17.94 -20.06
C GLY A 115 15.43 -18.94 -21.20
N SER A 116 15.69 -20.24 -20.95
CA SER A 116 15.52 -21.31 -21.94
C SER A 116 14.04 -21.62 -22.25
N ILE A 117 13.11 -21.24 -21.36
CA ILE A 117 11.67 -21.51 -21.55
C ILE A 117 10.96 -20.38 -22.32
N TYR A 118 11.56 -19.18 -22.41
CA TYR A 118 10.91 -18.00 -23.02
C TYR A 118 11.57 -17.49 -24.32
N ILE A 119 12.50 -18.23 -24.93
CA ILE A 119 13.07 -17.88 -26.24
C ILE A 119 12.81 -19.01 -27.23
N THR A 120 11.58 -19.08 -27.72
CA THR A 120 11.30 -19.57 -29.08
C THR A 120 11.12 -18.36 -30.00
N PRO A 121 11.87 -18.28 -31.11
CA PRO A 121 11.85 -17.11 -31.99
C PRO A 121 10.71 -17.25 -33.00
N ALA A 122 9.76 -16.31 -32.99
CA ALA A 122 8.83 -16.17 -34.11
C ALA A 122 8.38 -14.71 -34.26
N ASN A 123 9.12 -14.00 -35.11
CA ASN A 123 8.64 -12.95 -36.04
C ASN A 123 7.84 -11.76 -35.46
N PRO A 124 8.40 -10.54 -35.39
CA PRO A 124 7.57 -9.35 -35.23
C PRO A 124 6.84 -9.05 -36.54
N PRO A 125 5.50 -8.99 -36.60
CA PRO A 125 4.85 -8.34 -37.72
C PRO A 125 4.99 -6.83 -37.51
N SER A 126 5.60 -6.10 -38.45
CA SER A 126 4.89 -5.06 -39.22
C SER A 126 5.78 -3.94 -39.83
N LEU A 127 5.22 -3.39 -40.91
CA LEU A 127 5.23 -1.98 -41.35
C LEU A 127 6.13 -1.52 -42.51
N PHE A 128 6.83 -2.40 -43.22
CA PHE A 128 7.55 -2.01 -44.45
C PHE A 128 7.22 -2.79 -45.72
N ASP A 129 6.21 -3.66 -45.71
CA ASP A 129 5.80 -4.43 -46.89
C ASP A 129 4.33 -4.18 -47.26
N GLN A 130 3.94 -2.90 -47.28
CA GLN A 130 2.58 -2.43 -47.57
C GLN A 130 2.45 -1.79 -48.96
N THR A 131 3.28 -2.17 -49.94
CA THR A 131 3.26 -1.55 -51.28
C THR A 131 3.41 -2.51 -52.46
N GLY A 132 3.03 -3.79 -52.29
CA GLY A 132 3.41 -4.82 -53.25
C GLY A 132 2.31 -5.45 -54.10
N GLU A 133 1.16 -5.80 -53.53
CA GLU A 133 0.32 -6.83 -54.17
C GLU A 133 -1.16 -6.46 -54.19
N SER A 134 -1.59 -6.15 -55.40
CA SER A 134 -2.95 -6.00 -55.91
C SER A 134 -4.00 -6.82 -55.17
N THR A 135 -4.98 -6.12 -54.60
CA THR A 135 -6.21 -6.68 -54.05
C THR A 135 -7.02 -7.38 -55.15
N VAL A 136 -6.94 -8.71 -55.22
CA VAL A 136 -7.94 -9.55 -55.91
C VAL A 136 -9.06 -9.84 -54.92
N PHE A 137 -10.18 -9.13 -55.05
CA PHE A 137 -11.42 -9.48 -54.35
C PHE A 137 -12.03 -10.71 -55.03
N SER A 138 -11.84 -11.89 -54.43
CA SER A 138 -12.72 -13.04 -54.69
C SER A 138 -13.79 -13.07 -53.61
N SER A 139 -14.97 -12.56 -53.94
CA SER A 139 -16.21 -12.87 -53.25
C SER A 139 -16.65 -14.27 -53.68
N ALA A 140 -16.49 -15.26 -52.82
CA ALA A 140 -17.06 -16.58 -53.03
C ALA A 140 -17.80 -17.01 -51.77
N THR A 141 -19.07 -16.61 -51.67
CA THR A 141 -20.08 -17.40 -50.96
C THR A 141 -21.40 -17.34 -51.72
N ALA A 142 -21.92 -18.55 -52.00
CA ALA A 142 -23.31 -18.94 -52.19
C ALA A 142 -23.68 -19.39 -53.61
N ASP A 143 -23.37 -20.67 -53.84
CA ASP A 143 -24.12 -21.61 -54.66
C ASP A 143 -25.60 -21.64 -54.23
N TRP A 144 -26.51 -21.29 -55.15
CA TRP A 144 -27.93 -21.65 -55.13
C TRP A 144 -28.49 -21.71 -56.57
N SER A 145 -28.61 -22.95 -57.06
CA SER A 145 -29.66 -23.53 -57.91
C SER A 145 -29.82 -23.12 -59.38
N ASP A 146 -29.64 -24.12 -60.25
CA ASP A 146 -30.30 -24.26 -61.55
C ASP A 146 -31.82 -24.04 -61.48
N GLN A 147 -32.35 -23.11 -62.28
CA GLN A 147 -33.42 -23.28 -63.29
C GLN A 147 -33.88 -21.94 -63.89
#